data_AF-A0A7C7QSW8-F1
#
_entry.id   AF-A0A7C7QSW8-F1
#
_cell.length_a   1.000
_cell.length_b   1.000
_cell.length_c   1.000
_cell.angle_alpha   90.00
_cell.angle_beta   90.00
_cell.angle_gamma   90.00
#
_symmetry.space_group_name_H-M   'P 1'
#
loop_
_entity.id
_entity.type
_entity.pdbx_description
1 polymer ?
#
loop_
_entity_poly.entity_id
_entity_poly.type
_entity_poly.pdbx_seq_one_letter_code
_entity_poly.pdbx_strand_id
1 'polypeptide(L)'
;MKKGIFASLLGGALFLVNAEAPTPEQLKILKEMGVSPADVIVEEGRDYYHNLKGTTGKTCASCHGQDGANLVGAYAKMPRYYTDIGKVADVDLRVKACLEKYVGVNAKGKKGRK
;
A
#
# COMPACT_ATOMS: atom_id res chain seq x y z
N MET A 1 12.40 -59.69 -12.95
CA MET A 1 11.02 -59.56 -12.43
C MET A 1 10.83 -58.16 -11.88
N LYS A 2 9.77 -57.50 -12.33
CA LYS A 2 9.37 -56.10 -12.11
C LYS A 2 9.38 -55.67 -10.65
N LYS A 3 9.96 -54.50 -10.35
CA LYS A 3 9.37 -53.54 -9.40
C LYS A 3 9.53 -52.13 -9.98
N GLY A 4 8.38 -51.52 -10.25
CA GLY A 4 8.20 -50.37 -11.11
C GLY A 4 8.57 -49.05 -10.45
N ILE A 5 8.99 -48.15 -11.31
CA ILE A 5 9.18 -46.72 -11.09
C ILE A 5 7.81 -46.12 -10.76
N PHE A 6 7.60 -45.67 -9.52
CA PHE A 6 6.50 -44.76 -9.20
C PHE A 6 6.92 -43.35 -9.62
N ALA A 7 6.62 -43.01 -10.88
CA ALA A 7 6.56 -41.63 -11.31
C ALA A 7 5.38 -40.97 -10.60
N SER A 8 5.65 -40.32 -9.47
CA SER A 8 4.71 -39.44 -8.79
C SER A 8 4.49 -38.23 -9.69
N LEU A 9 3.45 -38.32 -10.51
CA LEU A 9 3.00 -37.25 -11.40
C LEU A 9 2.66 -36.02 -10.57
N LEU A 10 3.25 -34.92 -11.00
CA LEU A 10 2.90 -33.55 -10.66
C LEU A 10 1.37 -33.38 -10.59
N GLY A 11 0.83 -33.36 -9.39
CA GLY A 11 -0.52 -32.91 -9.08
C GLY A 11 -0.51 -31.56 -8.36
N GLY A 12 0.44 -30.68 -8.71
CA GLY A 12 0.42 -29.30 -8.25
C GLY A 12 -0.60 -28.53 -9.07
N ALA A 13 -1.86 -28.50 -8.63
CA ALA A 13 -2.81 -27.51 -9.12
C ALA A 13 -2.25 -26.14 -8.75
N LEU A 14 -1.64 -25.45 -9.72
CA LEU A 14 -1.38 -24.03 -9.64
C LEU A 14 -2.75 -23.36 -9.48
N PHE A 15 -3.09 -22.97 -8.26
CA PHE A 15 -4.14 -21.97 -8.04
C PHE A 15 -3.62 -20.65 -8.61
N LEU A 16 -3.93 -20.40 -9.88
CA LEU A 16 -3.86 -19.07 -10.46
C LEU A 16 -4.98 -18.24 -9.83
N VAL A 17 -4.67 -17.50 -8.76
CA VAL A 17 -5.55 -16.44 -8.26
C VAL A 17 -5.58 -15.36 -9.34
N ASN A 18 -6.66 -15.35 -10.14
CA ASN A 18 -6.97 -14.21 -10.98
C ASN A 18 -7.66 -13.15 -10.10
N ALA A 19 -7.19 -11.90 -10.16
CA ALA A 19 -7.88 -10.77 -9.54
C ALA A 19 -9.09 -10.40 -10.43
N GLU A 20 -10.14 -11.21 -10.39
CA GLU A 20 -11.39 -10.92 -11.11
C GLU A 20 -12.10 -9.76 -10.41
N ALA A 21 -12.52 -8.74 -11.18
CA ALA A 21 -13.28 -7.64 -10.62
C ALA A 21 -14.63 -8.14 -10.06
N PRO A 22 -15.13 -7.58 -8.94
CA PRO A 22 -16.40 -8.00 -8.36
C PRO A 22 -17.56 -7.77 -9.36
N THR A 23 -18.46 -8.74 -9.45
CA THR A 23 -19.70 -8.60 -10.26
C THR A 23 -20.59 -7.49 -9.70
N PRO A 24 -21.54 -6.95 -10.49
CA PRO A 24 -22.48 -5.92 -10.02
C PRO A 24 -23.25 -6.33 -8.75
N GLU A 25 -23.64 -7.60 -8.62
CA GLU A 25 -24.37 -8.10 -7.45
C GLU A 25 -23.46 -8.13 -6.21
N GLN A 26 -22.20 -8.56 -6.36
CA GLN A 26 -21.21 -8.51 -5.28
C GLN A 26 -20.93 -7.07 -4.85
N LEU A 27 -20.84 -6.12 -5.79
CA LEU A 27 -20.66 -4.70 -5.48
C LEU A 27 -21.86 -4.12 -4.71
N LYS A 28 -23.08 -4.59 -4.99
CA LYS A 28 -24.28 -4.20 -4.26
C LYS A 28 -24.24 -4.69 -2.81
N ILE A 29 -23.88 -5.95 -2.59
CA ILE A 29 -23.70 -6.53 -1.24
C ILE A 29 -22.63 -5.77 -0.46
N LEU A 30 -21.47 -5.49 -1.08
CA LEU A 30 -20.40 -4.68 -0.49
C LEU A 30 -20.90 -3.28 -0.06
N LYS A 31 -21.67 -2.60 -0.93
CA LYS A 31 -22.27 -1.30 -0.62
C LYS A 31 -23.27 -1.37 0.54
N GLU A 32 -24.13 -2.39 0.58
CA GLU A 32 -25.09 -2.59 1.67
C GLU A 32 -24.39 -2.88 3.01
N MET A 33 -23.28 -3.61 2.97
CA MET A 33 -22.42 -3.87 4.14
C MET A 33 -21.54 -2.66 4.52
N GLY A 34 -21.56 -1.58 3.74
CA GLY A 34 -20.76 -0.38 3.98
C GLY A 34 -19.25 -0.60 3.85
N VAL A 35 -18.82 -1.64 3.15
CA VAL A 35 -17.40 -1.99 2.96
C VAL A 35 -17.00 -1.86 1.49
N SER A 36 -15.81 -1.32 1.27
CA SER A 36 -15.18 -1.24 -0.05
C SER A 36 -14.07 -2.28 -0.14
N PRO A 37 -13.88 -2.96 -1.29
CA PRO A 37 -12.68 -3.77 -1.51
C PRO A 37 -11.37 -2.98 -1.31
N ALA A 38 -11.41 -1.65 -1.46
CA ALA A 38 -10.26 -0.78 -1.23
C ALA A 38 -9.90 -0.62 0.26
N ASP A 39 -10.79 -0.97 1.19
CA ASP A 39 -10.57 -0.77 2.63
C ASP A 39 -9.33 -1.53 3.11
N VAL A 40 -9.06 -2.72 2.56
CA VAL A 40 -7.83 -3.49 2.87
C VAL A 40 -6.56 -2.69 2.55
N ILE A 41 -6.55 -1.96 1.44
CA ILE A 41 -5.42 -1.14 1.02
C ILE A 41 -5.32 0.14 1.87
N VAL A 42 -6.46 0.72 2.25
CA VAL A 42 -6.51 1.87 3.17
C VAL A 42 -5.92 1.49 4.53
N GLU A 43 -6.26 0.31 5.03
CA GLU A 43 -5.75 -0.25 6.28
C GLU A 43 -4.24 -0.49 6.23
N GLU A 44 -3.72 -1.08 5.15
CA GLU A 44 -2.28 -1.21 4.94
C GLU A 44 -1.59 0.17 4.87
N GLY A 45 -2.20 1.14 4.20
CA GLY A 45 -1.75 2.52 4.16
C GLY A 45 -1.70 3.17 5.55
N ARG A 46 -2.69 2.89 6.41
CA ARG A 46 -2.74 3.33 7.80
C ARG A 46 -1.62 2.72 8.62
N ASP A 47 -1.33 1.44 8.44
CA ASP A 47 -0.20 0.78 9.09
C ASP A 47 1.14 1.43 8.70
N TYR A 48 1.36 1.73 7.41
CA TYR A 48 2.55 2.48 7.00
C TYR A 48 2.59 3.89 7.60
N TYR A 49 1.45 4.58 7.64
CA TYR A 49 1.35 5.93 8.20
C TYR A 49 1.83 6.00 9.66
N HIS A 50 1.52 4.98 10.46
CA HIS A 50 1.92 4.90 11.86
C HIS A 50 3.28 4.24 12.10
N ASN A 51 3.68 3.29 11.26
CA ASN A 51 4.78 2.38 11.59
C ASN A 51 5.98 2.46 10.65
N LEU A 52 5.82 3.00 9.44
CA LEU A 52 6.95 3.15 8.51
C LEU A 52 7.90 4.22 9.04
N LYS A 53 9.06 3.77 9.52
CA LYS A 53 10.14 4.61 10.06
C LYS A 53 11.38 4.46 9.20
N GLY A 54 12.03 5.57 8.91
CA GLY A 54 13.34 5.62 8.28
C GLY A 54 14.45 5.86 9.31
N THR A 55 15.61 6.30 8.84
CA THR A 55 16.79 6.55 9.68
C THR A 55 16.58 7.63 10.73
N THR A 56 15.59 8.51 10.56
CA THR A 56 15.27 9.57 11.51
C THR A 56 14.39 9.12 12.67
N GLY A 57 13.84 7.89 12.61
CA GLY A 57 12.89 7.37 13.60
C GLY A 57 11.48 7.99 13.57
N LYS A 58 11.25 9.00 12.72
CA LYS A 58 9.93 9.64 12.53
C LYS A 58 8.98 8.76 11.72
N THR A 59 7.68 9.01 11.89
CA THR A 59 6.58 8.41 11.10
C THR A 59 5.76 9.52 10.45
N CYS A 60 4.90 9.18 9.48
CA CYS A 60 3.97 10.15 8.89
C CYS A 60 3.07 10.78 9.98
N ALA A 61 2.53 9.93 10.87
CA ALA A 61 1.70 10.34 12.01
C ALA A 61 2.38 11.38 12.92
N SER A 62 3.70 11.28 13.11
CA SER A 62 4.44 12.22 13.98
C SER A 62 4.45 13.67 13.48
N CYS A 63 4.24 13.91 12.19
CA CYS A 63 4.16 15.25 11.60
C CYS A 63 2.73 15.65 11.24
N HIS A 64 1.89 14.68 10.85
CA HIS A 64 0.57 14.93 10.28
C HIS A 64 -0.60 14.67 11.25
N GLY A 65 -0.31 14.28 12.49
CA GLY A 65 -1.30 13.96 13.52
C GLY A 65 -1.61 12.46 13.54
N GLN A 66 -2.00 11.92 14.70
CA GLN A 66 -2.31 10.48 14.82
C GLN A 66 -3.52 10.09 13.95
N ASP A 67 -4.48 10.98 13.83
CA ASP A 67 -5.68 10.84 12.99
C ASP A 67 -5.52 11.45 11.59
N GLY A 68 -4.35 11.99 11.26
CA GLY A 68 -4.13 12.67 9.98
C GLY A 68 -4.84 14.01 9.84
N ALA A 69 -5.21 14.68 10.95
CA ALA A 69 -5.92 15.97 10.91
C ALA A 69 -5.26 17.03 10.00
N ASN A 70 -3.92 17.03 9.90
CA ASN A 70 -3.18 17.98 9.07
C ASN A 70 -3.23 17.66 7.56
N LEU A 71 -3.82 16.53 7.17
CA LEU A 71 -3.95 16.07 5.79
C LEU A 71 -5.38 16.20 5.24
N VAL A 72 -6.33 16.67 6.05
CA VAL A 72 -7.72 16.83 5.61
C VAL A 72 -7.80 17.78 4.40
N GLY A 73 -8.35 17.26 3.30
CA GLY A 73 -8.47 17.98 2.03
C GLY A 73 -7.17 18.13 1.24
N ALA A 74 -6.07 17.50 1.66
CA ALA A 74 -4.79 17.58 0.94
C ALA A 74 -4.89 17.02 -0.47
N TYR A 75 -5.49 15.83 -0.64
CA TYR A 75 -5.61 15.16 -1.94
C TYR A 75 -6.37 16.00 -2.97
N ALA A 76 -7.48 16.63 -2.57
CA ALA A 76 -8.29 17.49 -3.45
C ALA A 76 -7.57 18.76 -3.93
N LYS A 77 -6.46 19.15 -3.27
CA LYS A 77 -5.64 20.31 -3.62
C LYS A 77 -4.38 19.93 -4.40
N MET A 78 -4.25 18.66 -4.78
CA MET A 78 -3.16 18.15 -5.62
C MET A 78 -3.67 17.94 -7.06
N PRO A 79 -2.79 18.03 -8.07
CA PRO A 79 -1.36 18.39 -7.97
C PRO A 79 -1.13 19.89 -7.75
N ARG A 80 -0.03 20.24 -7.08
CA ARG A 80 0.39 21.64 -6.86
C ARG A 80 1.89 21.79 -6.71
N TYR A 81 2.40 23.02 -6.83
CA TYR A 81 3.80 23.34 -6.57
C TYR A 81 4.13 23.27 -5.07
N TYR A 82 5.24 22.64 -4.74
CA TYR A 82 5.78 22.52 -3.38
C TYR A 82 7.18 23.15 -3.31
N THR A 83 7.34 24.15 -2.44
CA THR A 83 8.58 24.92 -2.31
C THR A 83 9.74 24.11 -1.73
N ASP A 84 9.45 23.15 -0.86
CA ASP A 84 10.46 22.31 -0.22
C ASP A 84 11.15 21.32 -1.18
N ILE A 85 10.52 20.99 -2.31
CA ILE A 85 11.08 20.14 -3.37
C ILE A 85 11.25 20.84 -4.71
N GLY A 86 10.85 22.11 -4.80
CA GLY A 86 11.06 22.96 -5.98
C GLY A 86 10.32 22.49 -7.24
N LYS A 87 9.19 21.78 -7.11
CA LYS A 87 8.42 21.27 -8.26
C LYS A 87 6.95 21.03 -7.95
N VAL A 88 6.15 20.87 -9.01
CA VAL A 88 4.79 20.34 -8.92
C VAL A 88 4.86 18.84 -8.59
N ALA A 89 4.03 18.40 -7.65
CA ALA A 89 3.89 17.00 -7.29
C ALA A 89 2.42 16.61 -7.14
N ASP A 90 2.13 15.38 -7.56
CA ASP A 90 0.94 14.63 -7.18
C ASP A 90 1.14 13.99 -5.79
N VAL A 91 0.19 13.15 -5.37
CA VAL A 91 0.26 12.48 -4.07
C VAL A 91 1.48 11.57 -3.95
N ASP A 92 1.80 10.82 -5.00
CA ASP A 92 2.85 9.79 -4.97
C ASP A 92 4.23 10.44 -4.88
N LEU A 93 4.49 11.46 -5.69
CA LEU A 93 5.71 12.24 -5.62
C LEU A 93 5.82 12.98 -4.29
N ARG A 94 4.71 13.49 -3.75
CA ARG A 94 4.73 14.19 -2.46
C ARG A 94 5.07 13.24 -1.32
N VAL A 95 4.44 12.06 -1.26
CA VAL A 95 4.71 11.04 -0.25
C VAL A 95 6.15 10.56 -0.35
N LYS A 96 6.62 10.23 -1.56
CA LYS A 96 8.01 9.82 -1.80
C LYS A 96 9.01 10.88 -1.31
N ALA A 97 8.79 12.14 -1.68
CA ALA A 97 9.64 13.24 -1.25
C ALA A 97 9.67 13.38 0.28
N CYS A 98 8.53 13.25 0.95
CA CYS A 98 8.47 13.28 2.41
C CYS A 98 9.25 12.13 3.04
N LEU A 99 9.06 10.93 2.53
CA LEU A 99 9.73 9.71 3.02
C LEU A 99 11.25 9.82 2.87
N GLU A 100 11.74 10.27 1.73
CA GLU A 100 13.18 10.41 1.48
C GLU A 100 13.80 11.56 2.28
N LYS A 101 13.19 12.74 2.23
CA LYS A 101 13.80 13.97 2.79
C LYS A 101 13.65 14.08 4.31
N TYR A 102 12.51 13.69 4.87
CA TYR A 102 12.18 13.95 6.28
C TYR A 102 12.15 12.70 7.14
N VAL A 103 11.74 11.56 6.58
CA VAL A 103 11.71 10.28 7.31
C VAL A 103 13.03 9.53 7.17
N GLY A 104 13.74 9.71 6.06
CA GLY A 104 15.01 9.02 5.78
C GLY A 104 14.81 7.59 5.27
N VAL A 105 13.69 7.32 4.58
CA VAL A 105 13.48 6.05 3.87
C VAL A 105 14.21 6.15 2.53
N ASN A 106 15.19 5.28 2.31
CA ASN A 106 15.85 5.14 1.01
C ASN A 106 15.51 3.78 0.39
N ALA A 107 15.58 3.69 -0.94
CA ALA A 107 15.26 2.47 -1.69
C ALA A 107 16.13 1.25 -1.29
N LYS A 108 17.30 1.48 -0.66
CA LYS A 108 18.20 0.43 -0.16
C LYS A 108 17.76 -0.17 1.18
N GLY A 109 16.77 0.44 1.84
CA GLY A 109 16.24 0.03 3.14
C GLY A 109 15.08 -0.99 3.08
N LYS A 110 14.64 -1.42 1.90
CA LYS A 110 13.63 -2.50 1.79
C LYS A 110 14.23 -3.87 2.12
N LYS A 111 14.56 -4.08 3.40
CA LYS A 111 14.43 -5.40 4.05
C LYS A 111 13.19 -5.35 4.92
N GLY A 112 12.02 -5.30 4.29
CA GLY A 112 10.76 -5.17 4.99
C GLY A 112 9.65 -5.78 4.18
N ARG A 113 9.41 -7.07 4.45
CA ARG A 113 8.21 -7.86 4.13
C ARG A 113 7.93 -8.04 2.63
N LYS A 114 8.42 -9.18 2.10
CA LYS A 114 7.80 -9.85 0.95
C LYS A 114 6.41 -10.33 1.34
#